data_AF-A0A7Y2G1I4-F1
#
_entry.id   AF-A0A7Y2G1I4-F1
#
_cell.length_a   1.000
_cell.length_b   1.000
_cell.length_c   1.000
_cell.angle_alpha   90.00
_cell.angle_beta   90.00
_cell.angle_gamma   90.00
#
_symmetry.space_group_name_H-M   'P 1'
#
loop_
_entity.id
_entity.type
_entity.pdbx_description
1 polymer ?
#
loop_
_entity_poly.entity_id
_entity_poly.type
_entity_poly.pdbx_seq_one_letter_code
_entity_poly.pdbx_strand_id
1 'polypeptide(L)' 'MQLKDLGFDSWFEDQFSRQEDHSYSTARVTAVDRDRYVIRNESGEIRAELTGKLRFSAESALDLPCVGDWVWVQYYD' A
#
# COMPACT_ATOMS: atom_id res chain seq x y z
N MET A 1 -17.06 -3.72 -2.72
CA MET A 1 -16.10 -4.55 -1.98
C MET A 1 -15.43 -3.65 -0.98
N GLN A 2 -15.36 -4.07 0.28
CA GLN A 2 -14.71 -3.33 1.36
C GLN A 2 -13.28 -3.83 1.55
N LEU A 3 -12.43 -3.06 2.24
CA LEU A 3 -11.07 -3.52 2.61
C LEU A 3 -11.10 -4.82 3.42
N LYS A 4 -12.13 -5.02 4.24
CA LYS A 4 -12.35 -6.24 5.02
C LYS A 4 -12.49 -7.48 4.15
N ASP A 5 -13.13 -7.34 2.99
CA ASP A 5 -13.28 -8.42 2.01
C ASP A 5 -11.93 -8.84 1.39
N LEU A 6 -10.94 -7.95 1.44
CA LEU A 6 -9.57 -8.19 0.98
C LEU A 6 -8.65 -8.72 2.09
N GLY A 7 -9.16 -8.93 3.30
CA GLY A 7 -8.39 -9.38 4.46
C GLY A 7 -7.78 -8.26 5.29
N PHE A 8 -8.31 -7.03 5.20
CA PHE A 8 -7.97 -5.96 6.14
C PHE A 8 -8.78 -6.15 7.43
N ASP A 9 -8.19 -6.85 8.40
CA ASP A 9 -8.82 -7.13 9.68
C ASP A 9 -8.46 -6.08 10.75
N SER A 10 -8.97 -6.30 11.97
CA SER A 10 -8.75 -5.39 13.10
C SER A 10 -7.27 -5.23 13.49
N TRP A 11 -6.43 -6.24 13.24
CA TRP A 11 -5.00 -6.13 13.52
C TRP A 11 -4.36 -5.06 12.64
N PHE A 12 -4.72 -5.01 11.36
CA PHE A 12 -4.25 -3.96 10.46
C PHE A 12 -4.88 -2.60 10.77
N GLU A 13 -6.17 -2.54 11.10
CA GLU A 13 -6.84 -1.30 11.52
C GLU A 13 -6.09 -0.66 12.71
N ASP A 14 -5.66 -1.45 13.69
CA ASP A 14 -4.90 -0.99 14.86
C ASP A 14 -3.48 -0.47 14.52
N GLN A 15 -2.82 -1.03 13.50
CA GLN A 15 -1.52 -0.52 13.04
C GLN A 15 -1.67 0.77 12.22
N PHE A 16 -2.71 0.85 11.39
CA PHE A 16 -2.93 1.95 10.44
C PHE A 16 -3.61 3.17 11.08
N SER A 17 -4.38 2.98 12.15
CA SER A 17 -5.06 4.04 12.91
C SER A 17 -4.11 5.02 13.62
N ARG A 18 -2.81 4.70 13.71
CA ARG A 18 -1.79 5.56 14.32
C ARG A 18 -1.40 6.76 13.46
N GLN A 19 -1.87 6.84 12.22
CA GLN A 19 -1.55 7.93 11.30
C GLN A 19 -2.81 8.73 10.99
N GLU A 20 -2.90 9.97 11.52
CA GLU A 20 -4.05 10.89 11.34
C GLU A 20 -4.03 11.66 10.01
N ASP A 21 -3.08 11.38 9.11
CA ASP A 21 -2.97 12.12 7.86
C ASP A 21 -3.96 11.59 6.83
N HIS A 22 -5.10 12.28 6.72
CA HIS A 22 -6.19 12.02 5.77
C HIS A 22 -5.75 12.07 4.30
N SER A 23 -4.52 12.49 4.00
CA SER A 23 -3.96 12.52 2.65
C SER A 23 -3.62 11.14 2.10
N TYR A 24 -3.58 10.12 2.96
CA TYR A 24 -3.27 8.75 2.58
C TYR A 24 -4.50 7.84 2.65
N SER A 25 -4.55 6.90 1.73
CA SER A 25 -5.52 5.80 1.70
C SER A 25 -4.79 4.47 1.89
N THR A 26 -5.54 3.43 2.25
CA THR A 26 -4.99 2.08 2.41
C THR A 26 -5.25 1.22 1.18
N ALA A 27 -4.27 0.42 0.76
CA ALA A 27 -4.41 -0.54 -0.32
C ALA A 27 -3.51 -1.77 -0.09
N ARG A 28 -3.84 -2.89 -0.76
CA ARG A 28 -3.06 -4.13 -0.70
C ARG A 28 -2.24 -4.30 -1.96
N VAL A 29 -0.97 -4.68 -1.84
CA VAL A 29 -0.12 -5.01 -2.99
C VAL A 29 -0.56 -6.36 -3.57
N THR A 30 -0.95 -6.39 -4.85
CA THR A 30 -1.36 -7.61 -5.56
C THR A 30 -0.32 -8.10 -6.56
N ALA A 31 0.55 -7.21 -7.07
CA ALA A 31 1.68 -7.60 -7.91
C ALA A 31 2.86 -6.62 -7.76
N VAL A 32 4.08 -7.12 -7.98
CA VAL A 32 5.32 -6.35 -8.01
C VAL A 32 6.12 -6.73 -9.24
N ASP A 33 6.54 -5.74 -10.04
CA ASP A 33 7.45 -5.89 -11.18
C ASP A 33 8.50 -4.77 -11.15
N ARG A 34 9.70 -5.11 -10.65
CA ARG A 34 10.82 -4.18 -10.44
C ARG A 34 10.39 -2.95 -9.63
N ASP A 35 10.17 -1.82 -10.28
CA ASP A 35 9.80 -0.55 -9.65
C ASP A 35 8.29 -0.26 -9.74
N ARG A 36 7.50 -1.19 -10.28
CA ARG A 36 6.08 -1.03 -10.53
C ARG A 36 5.27 -1.95 -9.63
N TYR A 37 4.22 -1.38 -9.08
CA TYR A 37 3.31 -2.06 -8.18
C TYR A 37 1.92 -2.08 -8.79
N VAL A 38 1.19 -3.16 -8.54
CA VAL A 38 -0.27 -3.18 -8.66
C VAL A 38 -0.82 -3.27 -7.25
N ILE A 39 -1.67 -2.31 -6.91
CA ILE A 39 -2.36 -2.26 -5.63
C ILE A 39 -3.85 -2.45 -5.84
N ARG A 40 -4.53 -3.05 -4.87
CA ARG A 40 -5.99 -3.21 -4.84
C ARG A 40 -6.56 -2.44 -3.66
N ASN A 41 -7.47 -1.52 -3.96
CA ASN A 41 -8.35 -0.89 -2.98
C ASN A 41 -9.79 -1.37 -3.19
N GLU A 42 -10.76 -0.71 -2.58
CA GLU A 42 -12.19 -1.01 -2.73
C GLU A 42 -12.71 -0.81 -4.17
N SER A 43 -12.13 0.15 -4.89
CA SER A 43 -12.57 0.59 -6.22
C SER A 43 -12.00 -0.26 -7.36
N GLY A 44 -10.71 -0.58 -7.33
CA GLY A 44 -10.07 -1.34 -8.41
C GLY A 44 -8.64 -1.75 -8.11
N GLU A 45 -8.05 -2.47 -9.07
CA GLU A 45 -6.60 -2.54 -9.19
C GLU A 45 -6.08 -1.26 -9.84
N ILE A 46 -5.01 -0.71 -9.28
CA ILE A 46 -4.40 0.55 -9.68
C ILE A 46 -2.91 0.32 -9.79
N ARG A 47 -2.28 0.90 -10.82
CA ARG A 47 -0.82 0.90 -10.94
C ARG A 47 -0.26 1.97 -10.03
N ALA A 48 0.75 1.61 -9.26
CA ALA A 48 1.44 2.50 -8.34
C ALA A 48 2.95 2.39 -8.53
N GLU A 49 3.64 3.41 -8.04
CA GLU A 49 5.09 3.47 -7.95
C GLU A 49 5.49 3.80 -6.51
N LEU A 50 6.73 3.49 -6.16
CA LEU A 50 7.28 3.89 -4.87
C LEU A 50 7.39 5.41 -4.80
N THR A 51 7.04 5.98 -3.65
CA THR A 51 7.38 7.38 -3.38
C THR A 51 8.90 7.53 -3.44
N GLY A 52 9.38 8.71 -3.88
CA GLY A 52 10.82 8.99 -3.89
C GLY A 52 11.44 8.77 -2.50
N LYS A 53 10.74 9.19 -1.43
CA LYS A 53 11.18 8.96 -0.05
C LYS A 53 11.46 7.48 0.23
N LEU A 54 10.50 6.60 -0.06
CA LEU A 54 10.63 5.16 0.19
C LEU A 54 11.74 4.54 -0.69
N ARG A 55 11.82 4.95 -1.96
CA ARG A 55 12.84 4.47 -2.89
C ARG A 55 14.25 4.81 -2.44
N PHE A 56 14.48 6.03 -1.92
CA PHE A 56 15.81 6.47 -1.50
C PHE A 56 16.14 6.07 -0.05
N SER A 57 15.17 5.66 0.76
CA SER A 57 15.41 5.18 2.13
C SER A 57 15.64 3.67 2.23
N ALA A 58 15.29 2.89 1.20
CA ALA A 58 15.48 1.45 1.19
C ALA A 58 16.97 1.10 1.03
N GLU A 59 17.52 0.28 1.94
CA GLU A 59 18.90 -0.21 1.86
C GLU A 59 18.98 -1.50 1.04
N SER A 60 17.85 -2.21 0.93
CA SER A 60 17.74 -3.48 0.22
C SER A 60 16.33 -3.71 -0.33
N ALA A 61 16.17 -4.72 -1.20
CA ALA A 61 14.86 -5.14 -1.68
C ALA A 61 13.95 -5.71 -0.57
N LEU A 62 14.50 -6.06 0.59
CA LEU A 62 13.72 -6.53 1.75
C LEU A 62 12.99 -5.40 2.47
N ASP A 63 13.42 -4.14 2.24
CA ASP A 63 12.79 -2.94 2.80
C ASP A 63 11.63 -2.44 1.93
N LEU A 64 11.45 -3.05 0.75
CA LEU A 64 10.41 -2.68 -0.21
C LEU A 64 9.17 -3.54 -0.02
N PRO A 65 7.97 -2.98 -0.27
CA PRO A 65 6.73 -3.74 -0.21
C PRO A 65 6.77 -4.95 -1.16
N CYS A 66 6.13 -6.03 -0.74
CA CYS A 66 5.97 -7.27 -1.50
C CYS A 66 4.48 -7.63 -1.66
N VAL A 67 4.20 -8.65 -2.48
CA VAL A 67 2.82 -9.11 -2.70
C VAL A 67 2.21 -9.57 -1.38
N GLY A 68 1.02 -9.07 -1.07
CA GLY A 68 0.28 -9.37 0.14
C GLY A 68 0.33 -8.28 1.20
N ASP A 69 1.31 -7.37 1.12
CA ASP A 69 1.46 -6.27 2.07
C ASP A 69 0.33 -5.25 1.96
N TRP A 70 -0.02 -4.68 3.11
CA TRP A 70 -0.88 -3.52 3.23
C TRP A 70 -0.02 -2.27 3.31
N VAL A 71 -0.37 -1.26 2.52
CA VAL A 71 0.42 -0.03 2.37
C VAL A 71 -0.45 1.21 2.40
N TRP A 72 0.12 2.32 2.87
CA TRP A 72 -0.42 3.65 2.64
C TRP A 72 -0.06 4.13 1.25
N VAL A 73 -1.03 4.73 0.58
CA VAL A 73 -0.89 5.24 -0.79
C VAL A 73 -1.53 6.62 -0.90
N GLN A 74 -0.95 7.46 -1.75
CA GLN A 74 -1.54 8.74 -2.14
C GLN A 74 -1.95 8.61 -3.60
N TYR A 75 -3.20 8.95 -3.91
CA TYR A 75 -3.69 9.00 -5.28
C TYR A 75 -3.49 10.40 -5.84
N TYR A 76 -3.03 10.46 -7.08
CA TYR A 76 -2.90 11.69 -7.86
C TYR A 76 -3.82 11.57 -9.08
N ASP A 77 -4.46 12.67 -9.45
CA ASP A 77 -5.27 12.78 -10.68
C ASP A 77 -4.39 12.93 -11.93
#